data_AF-A0A3D2TEW5-F1
#
_entry.id   AF-A0A3D2TEW5-F1
#
_cell.length_a   1.000
_cell.length_b   1.000
_cell.length_c   1.000
_cell.angle_alpha   90.00
_cell.angle_beta   90.00
_cell.angle_gamma   90.00
#
_symmetry.space_group_name_H-M   'P 1'
#
loop_
_entity.id
_entity.type
_entity.pdbx_description
1 polymer ?
#
loop_
_entity_poly.entity_id
_entity_poly.type
_entity_poly.pdbx_seq_one_letter_code
_entity_poly.pdbx_strand_id
1 'polypeptide(L)'
;MIEFRSVELGINARAKIQKDGSFQLTTYRPFDGAIAGKHQAIIVQHIITEVPAPQKHVPNPGKNLQPLVHRAHKIVAKKYSNYDSTTLEFIVEPIDNNVFDVKVEQ
;
A
#
# COMPACT_ATOMS: atom_id res chain seq x y z
N MET A 1 -3.28 -1.44 -2.10
CA MET A 1 -4.13 -0.27 -1.80
C MET A 1 -3.26 0.97 -1.91
N ILE A 2 -3.87 2.13 -2.08
CA ILE A 2 -3.21 3.44 -2.04
C ILE A 2 -3.79 4.24 -0.87
N GLU A 3 -2.93 5.03 -0.22
CA GLU A 3 -3.30 5.86 0.92
C GLU A 3 -2.75 7.28 0.71
N PHE A 4 -3.58 8.28 1.00
CA PHE A 4 -3.28 9.71 0.92
C PHE A 4 -3.35 10.28 2.33
N ARG A 5 -2.28 10.90 2.81
CA ARG A 5 -2.21 11.61 4.10
C ARG A 5 -2.15 13.10 3.86
N SER A 6 -3.09 13.84 4.43
CA SER A 6 -3.07 15.30 4.45
C SER A 6 -1.83 15.78 5.20
N VAL A 7 -1.05 16.67 4.56
CA VAL A 7 0.13 17.28 5.18
C VAL A 7 -0.28 18.20 6.33
N GLU A 8 -1.41 18.89 6.20
CA GLU A 8 -1.87 19.88 7.17
C GLU A 8 -2.62 19.26 8.34
N LEU A 9 -3.59 18.38 8.06
CA LEU A 9 -4.49 17.83 9.10
C LEU A 9 -4.05 16.46 9.62
N GLY A 10 -3.12 15.79 8.94
CA GLY A 10 -2.68 14.43 9.31
C GLY A 10 -3.77 13.34 9.16
N ILE A 11 -4.87 13.65 8.46
CA ILE A 11 -5.97 12.73 8.19
C ILE A 11 -5.67 11.92 6.93
N ASN A 12 -6.05 10.64 6.92
CA ASN A 12 -5.79 9.73 5.80
C ASN A 12 -7.08 9.35 5.05
N ALA A 13 -7.00 9.34 3.73
CA ALA A 13 -7.96 8.71 2.83
C ALA A 13 -7.32 7.49 2.16
N ARG A 14 -8.09 6.43 1.90
CA ARG A 14 -7.54 5.18 1.36
C ARG A 14 -8.47 4.52 0.36
N ALA A 15 -7.86 3.89 -0.63
CA ALA A 15 -8.58 3.19 -1.69
C ALA A 15 -7.94 1.84 -2.01
N LYS A 16 -8.78 0.85 -2.31
CA LYS A 16 -8.29 -0.38 -2.94
C LYS A 16 -7.92 -0.06 -4.39
N ILE A 17 -6.73 -0.53 -4.81
CA ILE A 17 -6.34 -0.54 -6.21
C ILE A 17 -7.01 -1.74 -6.86
N GLN A 18 -7.79 -1.49 -7.91
CA GLN A 18 -8.52 -2.50 -8.67
C GLN A 18 -7.58 -3.27 -9.61
N LYS A 19 -8.10 -4.32 -10.27
CA LYS A 19 -7.29 -5.16 -11.16
C LYS A 19 -6.72 -4.42 -12.37
N ASP A 20 -7.42 -3.38 -12.82
CA ASP A 20 -7.01 -2.50 -13.92
C ASP A 20 -6.07 -1.35 -13.46
N GLY A 21 -5.68 -1.33 -12.19
CA GLY A 21 -4.85 -0.29 -11.60
C GLY A 21 -5.61 0.97 -11.16
N SER A 22 -6.91 1.07 -11.47
CA SER A 22 -7.74 2.19 -11.02
C SER A 22 -7.96 2.15 -9.52
N PHE A 23 -8.24 3.31 -8.93
CA PHE A 23 -8.62 3.42 -7.54
C PHE A 23 -9.57 4.61 -7.38
N GLN A 24 -10.43 4.54 -6.37
CA GLN A 24 -11.30 5.64 -5.99
C GLN A 24 -11.14 5.87 -4.50
N LEU A 25 -10.69 7.07 -4.14
CA LEU A 25 -10.60 7.49 -2.74
C LEU A 25 -12.02 7.80 -2.26
N THR A 26 -12.46 7.02 -1.28
CA THR A 26 -13.63 7.32 -0.47
C THR A 26 -13.16 7.46 0.96
N THR A 27 -13.87 8.19 1.80
CA THR A 27 -13.86 7.99 3.24
C THR A 27 -15.22 7.37 3.62
N TYR A 28 -15.79 7.70 4.77
CA TYR A 28 -17.03 7.06 5.22
C TYR A 28 -18.16 8.08 5.49
N ARG A 29 -17.94 9.40 5.32
CA ARG A 29 -18.87 10.54 5.61
C ARG A 29 -18.47 11.86 4.90
N PRO A 30 -19.37 12.86 4.76
CA PRO A 30 -19.17 14.09 3.95
C PRO A 30 -17.85 14.82 4.22
N PHE A 31 -17.20 15.37 3.17
CA PHE A 31 -15.72 15.58 3.07
C PHE A 31 -14.99 14.24 2.91
N ASP A 32 -15.57 13.44 2.02
CA ASP A 32 -15.57 11.99 2.02
C ASP A 32 -14.48 11.36 1.13
N GLY A 33 -13.35 12.04 1.01
CA GLY A 33 -12.26 11.64 0.11
C GLY A 33 -10.93 12.10 0.69
N ALA A 34 -9.88 12.15 -0.12
CA ALA A 34 -8.78 13.02 0.27
C ALA A 34 -9.35 14.44 0.37
N ILE A 35 -9.10 15.10 1.50
CA ILE A 35 -9.61 16.46 1.73
C ILE A 35 -8.87 17.44 0.82
N ALA A 36 -9.39 18.66 0.65
CA ALA A 36 -8.67 19.67 -0.09
C ALA A 36 -7.29 19.95 0.54
N GLY A 37 -6.29 20.21 -0.29
CA GLY A 37 -4.93 20.56 0.12
C GLY A 37 -3.87 19.51 -0.23
N LYS A 38 -2.65 19.75 0.26
CA LYS A 38 -1.48 18.93 -0.06
C LYS A 38 -1.52 17.58 0.66
N HIS A 39 -1.28 16.51 -0.10
CA HIS A 39 -1.21 15.15 0.40
C HIS A 39 0.11 14.49 0.01
N GLN A 40 0.64 13.66 0.91
CA GLN A 40 1.60 12.63 0.57
C GLN A 40 0.85 11.32 0.32
N ALA A 41 1.29 10.52 -0.65
CA ALA A 41 0.67 9.23 -0.93
C ALA A 41 1.64 8.06 -0.82
N ILE A 42 1.12 6.89 -0.45
CA ILE A 42 1.88 5.63 -0.40
C ILE A 42 1.09 4.49 -1.05
N ILE A 43 1.81 3.50 -1.54
CA ILE A 43 1.24 2.24 -2.01
C ILE A 43 1.53 1.15 -1.00
N VAL A 44 0.47 0.54 -0.49
CA VAL A 44 0.54 -0.58 0.43
C VAL A 44 0.13 -1.84 -0.31
N GLN A 45 1.12 -2.68 -0.63
CA GLN A 45 0.90 -4.01 -1.19
C GLN A 45 1.57 -5.04 -0.29
N HIS A 46 0.77 -5.95 0.26
CA HIS A 46 1.25 -7.09 1.01
C HIS A 46 1.12 -8.31 0.10
N ILE A 47 2.24 -8.92 -0.28
CA ILE A 47 2.22 -10.24 -0.88
C ILE A 47 2.68 -11.22 0.19
N ILE A 48 1.78 -12.12 0.57
CA ILE A 48 2.12 -13.26 1.40
C ILE A 48 2.60 -14.34 0.44
N THR A 49 3.90 -14.62 0.46
CA THR A 49 4.46 -15.77 -0.23
C THR A 49 4.68 -16.88 0.79
N GLU A 50 4.20 -18.07 0.48
CA GLU A 50 4.62 -19.28 1.16
C GLU A 50 6.05 -19.61 0.70
N VAL A 51 6.97 -19.68 1.64
CA VAL A 51 8.32 -20.16 1.37
C VAL A 51 8.63 -21.30 2.33
N PRO A 52 9.42 -22.30 1.90
CA PRO A 52 9.90 -23.33 2.80
C PRO A 52 10.57 -22.68 4.02
N ALA A 53 10.25 -23.17 5.22
CA ALA A 53 11.00 -22.80 6.41
C ALA A 53 12.49 -23.06 6.16
N PRO A 54 13.40 -22.19 6.65
CA PRO A 54 14.82 -22.49 6.62
C PRO A 54 15.03 -23.87 7.26
N GLN A 55 15.62 -24.81 6.52
CA GLN A 55 15.95 -26.12 7.06
C GLN A 55 17.03 -25.95 8.13
N LYS A 56 16.61 -25.78 9.39
CA LYS A 56 17.48 -26.19 10.49
C LYS A 56 17.58 -27.71 10.33
N HIS A 57 18.79 -28.25 10.20
CA HIS A 57 19.02 -29.69 10.27
C HIS A 57 18.47 -30.17 11.62
N VAL A 58 17.24 -30.67 11.63
CA VAL A 58 16.67 -31.41 12.75
C VAL A 58 16.50 -32.84 12.24
N PRO A 59 17.29 -33.80 12.72
CA PRO A 59 17.16 -35.18 12.27
C PRO A 59 15.89 -35.75 12.90
N ASN A 60 14.76 -35.68 12.19
CA ASN A 60 13.52 -36.31 12.64
C ASN A 60 13.02 -37.28 11.54
N PRO A 61 13.20 -38.59 11.71
CA PRO A 61 12.98 -39.60 10.65
C PRO A 61 11.50 -39.99 10.46
N GLY A 62 10.56 -39.07 10.70
CA GLY A 62 9.15 -39.43 10.91
C GLY A 62 8.12 -38.89 9.93
N LYS A 63 8.21 -37.64 9.46
CA LYS A 63 7.19 -37.01 8.59
C LYS A 63 7.81 -35.91 7.73
N ASN A 64 7.86 -36.13 6.40
CA ASN A 64 8.31 -35.16 5.40
C ASN A 64 7.24 -34.06 5.15
N LEU A 65 6.89 -33.30 6.19
CA LEU A 65 6.12 -32.06 6.02
C LEU A 65 7.05 -30.91 6.41
N GLN A 66 7.65 -30.27 5.41
CA GLN A 66 8.40 -29.04 5.62
C GLN A 66 7.39 -27.96 6.10
N PRO A 67 7.62 -27.28 7.23
CA PRO A 67 6.76 -26.17 7.63
C PRO A 67 6.81 -25.07 6.56
N LEU A 68 5.66 -24.67 6.04
CA LEU A 68 5.56 -23.48 5.20
C LEU A 68 5.52 -22.26 6.13
N VAL A 69 6.33 -21.24 5.83
CA VAL A 69 6.28 -19.96 6.54
C VAL A 69 5.78 -18.86 5.61
N HIS A 70 4.94 -17.99 6.14
CA HIS A 70 4.41 -16.82 5.43
C HIS A 70 5.43 -15.68 5.51
N ARG A 71 6.04 -15.28 4.39
CA ARG A 71 6.83 -14.04 4.31
C ARG A 71 6.03 -12.96 3.61
N ALA A 72 5.90 -11.81 4.27
CA ALA A 72 5.42 -10.60 3.64
C ALA A 72 6.54 -10.02 2.77
N HIS A 73 6.40 -10.09 1.44
CA HIS A 73 7.27 -9.38 0.51
C HIS A 73 6.69 -7.99 0.22
N LYS A 74 7.53 -6.95 0.36
CA LYS A 74 7.23 -5.61 -0.16
C LYS A 74 7.64 -5.60 -1.64
N ILE A 75 6.65 -5.62 -2.52
CA ILE A 75 6.88 -5.56 -3.98
C ILE A 75 6.97 -4.11 -4.47
N VAL A 76 6.51 -3.16 -3.65
CA VAL A 76 6.55 -1.75 -3.96
C VAL A 76 7.94 -1.19 -3.66
N ALA A 77 8.52 -0.46 -4.62
CA ALA A 77 9.76 0.26 -4.45
C ALA A 77 9.74 1.12 -3.17
N LYS A 78 10.87 1.20 -2.45
CA LYS A 78 10.95 1.85 -1.14
C LYS A 78 10.37 3.27 -1.14
N LYS A 79 10.65 4.03 -2.22
CA LYS A 79 10.17 5.40 -2.48
C LYS A 79 8.66 5.58 -2.61
N TYR A 80 7.87 4.52 -2.50
CA TYR A 80 6.40 4.58 -2.48
C TYR A 80 5.81 3.83 -1.27
N SER A 81 6.65 3.25 -0.40
CA SER A 81 6.23 2.26 0.60
C SER A 81 5.92 2.84 1.99
N ASN A 82 6.33 4.09 2.26
CA ASN A 82 6.13 4.79 3.53
C ASN A 82 6.23 6.30 3.33
N TYR A 83 5.65 7.07 4.25
CA TYR A 83 5.55 8.53 4.13
C TYR A 83 6.89 9.27 4.25
N ASP A 84 7.87 8.70 4.95
CA ASP A 84 9.17 9.34 5.14
C ASP A 84 10.05 9.30 3.88
N SER A 85 9.76 8.37 2.98
CA SER A 85 10.51 8.19 1.72
C SER A 85 9.65 8.39 0.48
N THR A 86 8.37 8.72 0.63
CA THR A 86 7.50 8.86 -0.53
C THR A 86 7.82 10.11 -1.33
N THR A 87 7.86 9.93 -2.65
CA THR A 87 7.96 11.04 -3.62
C THR A 87 6.61 11.35 -4.26
N LEU A 88 5.56 10.62 -3.88
CA LEU A 88 4.21 10.85 -4.39
C LEU A 88 3.56 11.97 -3.58
N GLU A 89 3.40 13.12 -4.22
CA GLU A 89 2.71 14.28 -3.69
C GLU A 89 1.58 14.69 -4.63
N PHE A 90 0.42 15.01 -4.06
CA PHE A 90 -0.76 15.41 -4.81
C PHE A 90 -1.43 16.61 -4.13
N ILE A 91 -2.03 17.48 -4.95
CA ILE A 91 -2.89 18.56 -4.48
C ILE A 91 -4.31 18.16 -4.81
N VAL A 92 -5.17 18.14 -3.78
CA VAL A 92 -6.58 17.90 -3.96
C VAL A 92 -7.31 19.24 -3.95
N GLU A 93 -8.00 19.54 -5.03
CA GLU A 93 -8.80 20.75 -5.18
C GLU A 93 -10.17 20.60 -4.48
N PRO A 94 -10.70 21.66 -3.85
CA PRO A 94 -11.89 21.57 -2.99
C PRO A 94 -13.24 21.41 -3.69
N ILE A 95 -13.35 21.68 -4.99
CA ILE A 95 -14.65 21.94 -5.64
C ILE A 95 -15.05 20.85 -6.65
N ASP A 96 -14.10 20.15 -7.25
CA ASP A 96 -14.38 19.22 -8.35
C ASP A 96 -13.71 17.84 -8.13
N ASN A 97 -14.07 16.89 -8.98
CA ASN A 97 -13.41 15.60 -9.05
C ASN A 97 -11.94 15.80 -9.41
N ASN A 98 -11.08 15.23 -8.57
CA ASN A 98 -9.65 15.20 -8.81
C ASN A 98 -9.29 13.91 -9.52
N VAL A 99 -8.49 14.00 -10.60
CA VAL A 99 -7.97 12.85 -11.34
C VAL A 99 -6.45 12.88 -11.24
N PHE A 100 -5.86 11.78 -10.78
CA PHE A 100 -4.42 11.65 -10.62
C PHE A 100 -3.92 10.44 -11.40
N ASP A 101 -2.92 10.67 -12.25
CA ASP A 101 -2.17 9.58 -12.88
C ASP A 101 -0.98 9.20 -12.00
N VAL A 102 -1.01 7.98 -11.47
CA VAL A 102 0.07 7.45 -10.64
C VAL A 102 0.90 6.49 -11.46
N LYS A 103 2.12 6.89 -11.82
CA LYS A 103 3.10 6.01 -12.47
C LYS A 103 4.09 5.52 -11.42
N VAL A 104 4.05 4.21 -11.17
CA VAL A 104 5.02 3.54 -10.30
C VAL A 104 5.92 2.64 -11.12
N GLU A 105 7.21 2.92 -11.05
CA GLU A 105 8.25 2.03 -11.53
C GLU A 105 8.33 0.83 -10.56
N GLN A 106 8.30 -0.39 -11.12
CA GLN A 106 8.48 -1.64 -10.38
C GLN A 106 9.97 -1.90 -10.15
#